data_AF-A0A934BDQ2-F1
#
_entry.id   AF-A0A934BDQ2-F1
#
_cell.length_a   1.000
_cell.length_b   1.000
_cell.length_c   1.000
_cell.angle_alpha   90.00
_cell.angle_beta   90.00
_cell.angle_gamma   90.00
#
_symmetry.space_group_name_H-M   'P 1'
#
loop_
_entity.id
_entity.type
_entity.pdbx_description
1 polymer ?
#
loop_
_entity_poly.entity_id
_entity_poly.type
_entity_poly.pdbx_seq_one_letter_code
_entity_poly.pdbx_strand_id
1 'polypeptide(L)' 'MEPLNPVTWKYFVARLKELGFEGPYIGGKHPKMRRGDLTLIIPNPHEADIGVGFLKRLLRQAGISNDEWLKK' A
#
# COMPACT_ATOMS: atom_id res chain seq x y z
N MET A 1 -19.44 -6.47 -0.41
CA MET A 1 -17.97 -6.23 -0.36
C MET A 1 -17.57 -5.76 -1.74
N GLU A 2 -17.18 -4.50 -1.91
CA GLU A 2 -16.75 -4.02 -3.23
C GLU A 2 -15.45 -4.72 -3.66
N PRO A 3 -15.30 -5.06 -4.94
CA PRO A 3 -14.11 -5.71 -5.42
C PRO A 3 -12.92 -4.74 -5.37
N LEU A 4 -11.80 -5.23 -4.84
CA LEU A 4 -10.54 -4.53 -5.00
C LEU A 4 -10.12 -4.62 -6.47
N ASN A 5 -9.77 -3.48 -7.04
CA ASN A 5 -9.25 -3.37 -8.40
C ASN A 5 -7.72 -3.27 -8.35
N PRO A 6 -7.01 -3.69 -9.41
CA PRO A 6 -5.59 -3.40 -9.53
C PRO A 6 -5.36 -1.88 -9.49
N VAL A 7 -4.30 -1.47 -8.80
CA VAL A 7 -4.00 -0.03 -8.60
C VAL A 7 -2.57 0.28 -9.00
N THR A 8 -2.36 1.49 -9.53
CA THR A 8 -1.02 1.97 -9.80
C THR A 8 -0.23 2.15 -8.50
N TRP A 9 1.09 1.99 -8.57
CA TRP A 9 1.98 2.25 -7.43
C TRP A 9 1.78 3.65 -6.83
N LYS A 10 1.60 4.67 -7.69
CA LYS A 10 1.38 6.05 -7.25
C LYS A 10 0.09 6.19 -6.45
N TYR A 11 -1.01 5.59 -6.94
CA TYR A 11 -2.27 5.59 -6.22
C TYR A 11 -2.15 4.87 -4.89
N PHE A 12 -1.49 3.71 -4.88
CA PHE A 12 -1.27 2.94 -3.66
C PHE A 12 -0.53 3.74 -2.58
N VAL A 13 0.58 4.39 -2.95
CA VAL A 13 1.36 5.23 -2.03
C VAL A 13 0.57 6.45 -1.57
N ALA A 14 -0.13 7.14 -2.47
CA ALA A 14 -0.96 8.28 -2.11
C ALA A 14 -2.04 7.87 -1.09
N ARG A 15 -2.71 6.75 -1.33
CA ARG A 15 -3.76 6.24 -0.45
C ARG A 15 -3.23 5.81 0.92
N LEU A 16 -2.07 5.17 0.97
CA LEU A 16 -1.41 4.86 2.23
C LEU A 16 -1.09 6.14 3.02
N LYS A 17 -0.66 7.22 2.37
CA LYS A 17 -0.43 8.50 3.05
C LYS A 17 -1.71 9.08 3.66
N GLU A 18 -2.84 9.00 2.95
CA GLU A 18 -4.15 9.39 3.49
C GLU A 18 -4.54 8.56 4.72
N LEU A 19 -4.16 7.29 4.75
CA LEU A 19 -4.39 6.37 5.89
C LEU A 19 -3.35 6.53 7.02
N GLY A 20 -2.53 7.58 6.97
CA GLY A 20 -1.56 7.92 8.01
C GLY A 20 -0.20 7.24 7.89
N PHE A 21 0.16 6.70 6.71
CA PHE A 21 1.51 6.19 6.48
C PHE A 21 2.48 7.29 6.03
N GLU A 22 3.69 7.24 6.56
CA GLU A 22 4.82 8.10 6.25
C GLU A 22 5.80 7.43 5.27
N GLY A 23 6.53 8.23 4.51
CA GLY A 23 7.48 7.79 3.46
C GLY A 23 7.00 8.11 2.04
N PRO A 24 7.38 7.31 1.02
CA PRO A 24 8.19 6.09 1.10
C PRO A 24 9.66 6.38 1.39
N TYR A 25 10.25 5.63 2.32
CA TYR A 25 11.67 5.63 2.62
C TYR A 25 12.39 4.68 1.67
N ILE A 26 13.28 5.23 0.85
CA ILE A 26 14.05 4.50 -0.16
C ILE A 26 15.44 4.26 0.43
N GLY A 27 15.69 3.05 0.90
CA GLY A 27 16.94 2.69 1.59
C GLY A 27 17.45 1.28 1.23
N GLY A 28 17.13 0.80 0.04
CA GLY A 28 17.51 -0.54 -0.42
C GLY A 28 16.68 -1.02 -1.62
N LYS A 29 16.56 -2.35 -1.77
CA LYS A 29 15.92 -2.99 -2.94
C LYS A 29 14.42 -2.72 -3.09
N HIS A 30 13.72 -2.39 -2.00
CA HIS A 30 12.29 -2.07 -1.99
C HIS A 30 12.01 -0.88 -1.05
N PRO A 31 11.17 0.09 -1.44
CA PRO A 31 10.77 1.18 -0.57
C PRO A 31 9.95 0.67 0.61
N LYS A 32 9.96 1.43 1.70
CA LYS A 32 9.20 1.12 2.91
C LYS A 32 8.35 2.32 3.33
N MET A 33 7.17 2.07 3.85
CA MET A 33 6.31 3.09 4.48
C MET A 33 6.10 2.72 5.94
N ARG A 34 5.92 3.71 6.81
CA ARG A 34 5.75 3.50 8.26
C ARG A 34 4.47 4.13 8.76
N ARG A 35 3.81 3.52 9.74
CA ARG A 35 2.66 4.09 10.47
C ARG A 35 2.80 3.71 11.94
N GLY A 36 3.34 4.62 12.76
CA GLY A 36 3.76 4.30 14.12
C GLY A 36 4.79 3.17 14.13
N ASP A 37 4.53 2.11 14.88
CA ASP A 37 5.40 0.92 14.98
C ASP A 37 5.33 -0.01 13.75
N LEU A 38 4.35 0.20 12.87
CA LEU A 38 4.14 -0.65 11.70
C LEU A 38 5.04 -0.20 10.53
N THR A 39 5.83 -1.12 9.98
CA THR A 39 6.59 -0.89 8.73
C THR A 39 6.06 -1.78 7.60
N LEU A 40 5.57 -1.17 6.53
CA LEU A 40 5.11 -1.84 5.32
C LEU A 40 6.19 -1.76 4.23
N ILE A 41 6.59 -2.89 3.67
CA ILE A 41 7.47 -2.94 2.51
C ILE A 41 6.60 -2.88 1.26
N ILE A 42 6.87 -1.93 0.37
CA ILE A 42 6.07 -1.71 -0.84
C ILE A 42 6.88 -2.12 -2.09
N PRO A 43 6.21 -2.48 -3.20
CA PRO A 43 6.90 -2.77 -4.47
C PRO A 43 7.71 -1.58 -4.97
N ASN A 44 8.60 -1.83 -5.92
CA ASN A 44 9.34 -0.74 -6.56
C ASN A 44 8.43 0.08 -7.47
N PRO A 45 8.67 1.40 -7.61
CA PRO A 45 7.84 2.27 -8.44
C PRO A 45 7.85 1.90 -9.93
N HIS A 46 8.80 1.07 -10.37
CA HIS A 46 8.92 0.57 -11.74
C HIS A 46 8.13 -0.73 -11.98
N GLU A 47 7.56 -1.35 -10.95
CA GLU A 47 6.67 -2.48 -11.14
C GLU A 47 5.33 -2.00 -11.71
N ALA A 48 4.74 -2.82 -12.59
CA ALA A 48 3.42 -2.59 -13.17
C ALA A 48 2.32 -2.48 -12.08
N ASP A 49 1.06 -2.32 -12.48
CA ASP A 49 -0.06 -2.23 -11.54
C ASP A 49 -0.02 -3.32 -10.47
N ILE A 50 -0.29 -2.91 -9.23
CA ILE A 50 -0.37 -3.80 -8.09
C ILE A 50 -1.64 -4.64 -8.27
N GLY A 51 -1.45 -5.89 -8.70
CA GLY A 51 -2.53 -6.85 -8.85
C GLY A 51 -3.30 -7.07 -7.54
N VAL A 52 -4.59 -7.36 -7.64
CA VAL A 52 -5.52 -7.50 -6.50
C VAL A 52 -5.02 -8.47 -5.43
N GLY A 53 -4.42 -9.59 -5.84
CA GLY A 53 -3.86 -10.57 -4.91
C GLY A 53 -2.71 -10.01 -4.07
N PHE A 54 -1.81 -9.25 -4.70
CA PHE A 54 -0.69 -8.63 -4.02
C PHE A 54 -1.15 -7.46 -3.15
N LEU A 55 -2.08 -6.63 -3.66
CA LEU A 55 -2.72 -5.56 -2.91
C LEU A 55 -3.35 -6.09 -1.61
N LYS A 56 -4.14 -7.17 -1.67
CA LYS A 56 -4.73 -7.80 -0.48
C LYS A 56 -3.69 -8.21 0.56
N ARG A 57 -2.55 -8.73 0.11
CA ARG A 57 -1.46 -9.14 1.00
C ARG A 57 -0.81 -7.93 1.68
N LEU A 58 -0.57 -6.86 0.91
CA LEU A 58 -0.04 -5.60 1.44
C LEU A 58 -1.00 -4.95 2.43
N LEU A 59 -2.30 -4.87 2.12
CA LEU A 59 -3.31 -4.32 3.03
C LEU A 59 -3.40 -5.10 4.33
N ARG A 60 -3.35 -6.44 4.27
CA ARG A 60 -3.32 -7.30 5.45
C ARG A 60 -2.07 -7.06 6.30
N GLN A 61 -0.90 -6.90 5.68
CA GLN A 61 0.33 -6.54 6.40
C GLN A 61 0.26 -5.12 6.98
N ALA A 62 -0.46 -4.22 6.32
CA ALA A 62 -0.68 -2.85 6.75
C ALA A 62 -1.72 -2.74 7.89
N GLY A 63 -2.42 -3.83 8.22
CA GLY A 63 -3.55 -3.81 9.15
C GLY A 63 -4.76 -3.03 8.61
N ILE A 64 -4.84 -2.82 7.29
CA ILE A 64 -5.93 -2.09 6.63
C ILE A 64 -6.96 -3.12 6.14
N SER A 65 -8.21 -2.92 6.53
CA SER A 65 -9.33 -3.72 6.00
C SER A 65 -9.71 -3.25 4.59
N ASN A 66 -10.27 -4.15 3.76
CA ASN A 66 -10.74 -3.76 2.42
C ASN A 66 -11.76 -2.62 2.49
N ASP A 67 -12.62 -2.62 3.50
CA ASP A 67 -13.61 -1.56 3.75
C ASP A 67 -12.94 -0.21 4.02
N GLU A 68 -11.93 -0.17 4.89
CA GLU A 68 -11.13 1.02 5.18
C GLU A 68 -10.38 1.53 3.94
N TRP A 69 -9.86 0.61 3.12
CA TRP A 69 -9.22 0.97 1.85
C TRP A 69 -10.18 1.69 0.89
N LEU A 70 -11.41 1.17 0.77
CA LEU A 70 -12.43 1.64 -0.16
C LEU A 70 -13.21 2.87 0.34
N LYS A 71 -13.21 3.13 1.65
CA LYS A 71 -13.85 4.30 2.27
C LYS A 71 -13.17 5.60 1.86
N LYS A 72 -13.67 6.26 0.82
CA LYS A 72 -13.25 7.61 0.43
C LYS A 72 -13.49 8.62 1.55
#